data_AF-A0A836MDA3-F1
#
_entry.id   AF-A0A836MDA3-F1
#
_cell.length_a   1.000
_cell.length_b   1.000
_cell.length_c   1.000
_cell.angle_alpha   90.00
_cell.angle_beta   90.00
_cell.angle_gamma   90.00
#
_symmetry.space_group_name_H-M   'P 1'
#
loop_
_entity.id
_entity.type
_entity.pdbx_description
1 polymer ?
#
loop_
_entity_poly.entity_id
_entity_poly.type
_entity_poly.pdbx_seq_one_letter_code
_entity_poly.pdbx_strand_id
1 'polypeptide(L)'
;EQYSLDNNEIGIIISDDKGWGEFAKESKNLYYSESIDEFTKLFVARNDEIADIIRSKIYAVIQDEDSFLFSEVKEQLNIVQWIPDIFSENLYSCESDVLSYECKKLTVSEDIDVWKSERESATWVVKLDISFDLNLEIEVEHYIKDPVDKDLVSMGIETINIEVHPEFQFHIICSNINIESDCNIWDMEVKLLNEIYYLEPIGVYYSFE
;
A
#
# COMPACT_ATOMS: atom_id res chain seq x y z
N GLU A 1 32.90 -7.96 0.86
CA GLU A 1 33.44 -8.43 2.16
C GLU A 1 34.82 -7.88 2.48
N GLN A 2 35.86 -8.15 1.67
CA GLN A 2 37.24 -7.72 1.95
C GLN A 2 37.36 -6.23 2.31
N TYR A 3 36.69 -5.35 1.55
CA TYR A 3 36.65 -3.92 1.85
C TYR A 3 36.10 -3.60 3.25
N SER A 4 35.05 -4.30 3.70
CA SER A 4 34.46 -4.10 5.03
C SER A 4 35.39 -4.62 6.14
N LEU A 5 36.07 -5.75 5.91
CA LEU A 5 37.09 -6.27 6.82
C LEU A 5 38.28 -5.31 6.95
N ASP A 6 38.77 -4.78 5.83
CA ASP A 6 39.93 -3.90 5.78
C ASP A 6 39.68 -2.56 6.50
N ASN A 7 38.43 -2.07 6.49
CA ASN A 7 38.04 -0.81 7.13
C ASN A 7 37.38 -0.99 8.51
N ASN A 8 37.22 -2.23 8.98
CA ASN A 8 36.52 -2.57 10.23
C ASN A 8 35.10 -1.97 10.29
N GLU A 9 34.39 -2.03 9.16
CA GLU A 9 33.01 -1.58 8.99
C GLU A 9 32.11 -2.78 8.68
N ILE A 10 30.82 -2.70 9.00
CA ILE A 10 29.85 -3.72 8.58
C ILE A 10 29.42 -3.42 7.14
N GLY A 11 29.63 -4.36 6.22
CA GLY A 11 29.11 -4.24 4.86
C GLY A 11 27.63 -4.62 4.82
N ILE A 12 26.80 -3.84 4.13
CA ILE A 12 25.37 -4.13 3.99
C ILE A 12 25.11 -4.67 2.59
N ILE A 13 24.36 -5.77 2.51
CA ILE A 13 23.84 -6.33 1.26
C ILE A 13 22.31 -6.31 1.34
N ILE A 14 21.68 -5.63 0.38
CA ILE A 14 20.23 -5.62 0.21
C ILE A 14 19.94 -6.31 -1.12
N SER A 15 19.37 -7.51 -1.08
CA SER A 15 19.10 -8.29 -2.28
C SER A 15 18.05 -9.35 -2.01
N ASP A 16 17.14 -9.55 -2.96
CA ASP A 16 16.20 -10.68 -2.97
C ASP A 16 16.86 -11.98 -3.52
N ASP A 17 18.13 -11.92 -3.92
CA ASP A 17 18.86 -13.09 -4.40
C ASP A 17 19.36 -13.92 -3.20
N LYS A 18 18.80 -15.12 -3.09
CA LYS A 18 19.13 -16.10 -2.05
C LYS A 18 20.62 -16.48 -2.02
N GLY A 19 21.33 -16.40 -3.14
CA GLY A 19 22.77 -16.65 -3.19
C GLY A 19 23.58 -15.62 -2.40
N TRP A 20 23.17 -14.33 -2.43
CA TRP A 20 23.78 -13.30 -1.60
C TRP A 20 23.44 -13.50 -0.11
N GLY A 21 22.22 -13.97 0.18
CA GLY A 21 21.81 -14.31 1.55
C GLY A 21 22.64 -15.44 2.15
N GLU A 22 22.91 -16.50 1.39
CA GLU A 22 23.77 -17.60 1.84
C GLU A 22 25.22 -17.14 2.04
N PHE A 23 25.77 -16.36 1.10
CA PHE A 23 27.11 -15.81 1.21
C PHE A 23 27.27 -14.90 2.45
N ALA A 24 26.30 -14.04 2.72
CA ALA A 24 26.35 -13.14 3.87
C ALA A 24 26.20 -13.87 5.21
N LYS A 25 25.43 -14.97 5.29
CA LYS A 25 25.27 -15.78 6.50
C LYS A 25 26.58 -16.42 6.97
N GLU A 26 27.49 -16.73 6.05
CA GLU A 26 28.81 -17.29 6.38
C GLU A 26 29.81 -16.20 6.82
N SER A 27 29.50 -14.92 6.56
CA SER A 27 30.33 -13.78 6.93
C SER A 27 29.95 -13.22 8.30
N LYS A 28 30.96 -12.84 9.09
CA LYS A 28 30.76 -12.11 10.36
C LYS A 28 30.70 -10.60 10.18
N ASN A 29 31.03 -10.11 8.98
CA ASN A 29 31.22 -8.69 8.69
C ASN A 29 30.17 -8.15 7.70
N LEU A 30 29.22 -8.98 7.28
CA LEU A 30 28.15 -8.58 6.39
C LEU A 30 26.80 -8.66 7.10
N TYR A 31 26.02 -7.60 6.96
CA TYR A 31 24.59 -7.61 7.25
C TYR A 31 23.83 -7.85 5.94
N TYR A 32 22.89 -8.78 5.95
CA TYR A 32 22.04 -9.07 4.81
C TYR A 32 20.59 -8.74 5.12
N SER A 33 19.92 -8.18 4.13
CA SER A 33 18.50 -7.85 4.13
C SER A 33 17.89 -8.33 2.82
N GLU A 34 16.77 -9.05 2.88
CA GLU A 34 16.06 -9.56 1.70
C GLU A 34 15.36 -8.43 0.95
N SER A 35 15.01 -7.35 1.65
CA SER A 35 14.36 -6.18 1.06
C SER A 35 14.84 -4.87 1.67
N ILE A 36 14.52 -3.75 0.98
CA ILE A 36 14.73 -2.40 1.53
C ILE A 36 13.91 -2.22 2.80
N ASP A 37 12.69 -2.76 2.85
CA ASP A 37 11.81 -2.69 4.03
C ASP A 37 12.40 -3.39 5.26
N GLU A 38 13.04 -4.54 5.07
CA GLU A 38 13.75 -5.20 6.17
C GLU A 38 14.99 -4.39 6.61
N PHE A 39 15.63 -3.69 5.67
CA PHE A 39 16.80 -2.87 5.97
C PHE A 39 16.42 -1.60 6.74
N THR A 40 15.33 -0.93 6.36
CA THR A 40 14.86 0.30 7.02
C THR A 40 14.40 0.05 8.46
N LYS A 41 13.98 -1.17 8.80
CA LYS A 41 13.65 -1.58 10.17
C LYS A 41 14.81 -1.37 11.16
N LEU A 42 16.05 -1.41 10.70
CA LEU A 42 17.23 -1.15 11.54
C LEU A 42 17.30 0.29 12.06
N PHE A 43 16.71 1.24 11.35
CA PHE A 43 16.77 2.67 11.66
C PHE A 43 15.52 3.17 12.36
N VAL A 44 14.55 2.29 12.63
CA VAL A 44 13.33 2.65 13.36
C VAL A 44 13.71 3.12 14.76
N ALA A 45 13.13 4.24 15.17
CA ALA A 45 13.35 4.85 16.47
C ALA A 45 12.61 4.09 17.59
N ARG A 46 12.95 2.81 17.80
CA ARG A 46 12.25 1.88 18.72
C ARG A 46 12.44 2.18 20.21
N ASN A 47 13.40 3.04 20.57
CA ASN A 47 13.72 3.42 21.95
C ASN A 47 13.80 4.95 22.10
N ASP A 48 13.03 5.70 21.30
CA ASP A 48 12.98 7.16 21.37
C ASP A 48 11.61 7.57 21.92
N GLU A 49 11.60 8.22 23.09
CA GLU A 49 10.36 8.67 23.75
C GLU A 49 9.52 9.59 22.85
N ILE A 50 10.17 10.37 21.99
CA ILE A 50 9.49 11.26 21.05
C ILE A 50 8.79 10.44 19.97
N ALA A 51 9.46 9.40 19.45
CA ALA A 51 8.89 8.51 18.45
C ALA A 51 7.67 7.76 19.00
N ASP A 52 7.72 7.33 20.27
CA ASP A 52 6.60 6.68 20.93
C ASP A 52 5.39 7.61 21.08
N ILE A 53 5.62 8.88 21.46
CA ILE A 53 4.54 9.89 21.55
C ILE A 53 3.94 10.15 20.16
N ILE A 54 4.77 10.33 19.13
CA ILE A 54 4.29 10.52 17.74
C ILE A 54 3.46 9.33 17.31
N ARG A 55 3.95 8.10 17.53
CA ARG A 55 3.25 6.86 17.19
C ARG A 55 1.87 6.81 17.84
N SER A 56 1.80 7.00 19.15
CA SER A 56 0.52 6.96 19.88
C SER A 56 -0.46 8.02 19.42
N LYS A 57 0.03 9.25 19.16
CA LYS A 57 -0.86 10.34 18.71
C LYS A 57 -1.37 10.11 17.29
N ILE A 58 -0.51 9.71 16.35
CA ILE A 58 -0.94 9.40 14.99
C ILE A 58 -1.93 8.24 15.00
N TYR A 59 -1.64 7.17 15.75
CA TYR A 59 -2.58 6.04 15.90
C TYR A 59 -3.93 6.46 16.46
N ALA A 60 -3.96 7.31 17.48
CA ALA A 60 -5.22 7.80 18.04
C ALA A 60 -6.01 8.66 17.03
N VAL A 61 -5.33 9.51 16.27
CA VAL A 61 -5.97 10.41 15.30
C VAL A 61 -6.52 9.64 14.10
N ILE A 62 -5.77 8.70 13.53
CA ILE A 62 -6.24 7.91 12.37
C ILE A 62 -7.42 6.99 12.71
N GLN A 63 -7.62 6.63 13.98
CA GLN A 63 -8.76 5.84 14.44
C GLN A 63 -10.05 6.67 14.59
N ASP A 64 -9.94 8.00 14.58
CA ASP A 64 -11.08 8.91 14.58
C ASP A 64 -11.50 9.20 13.13
N GLU A 65 -12.69 8.72 12.74
CA GLU A 65 -13.26 8.86 11.40
C GLU A 65 -13.53 10.32 11.00
N ASP A 66 -13.67 11.21 11.98
CA ASP A 66 -13.88 12.65 11.76
C ASP A 66 -12.55 13.42 11.68
N SER A 67 -11.40 12.74 11.80
CA SER A 67 -10.09 13.39 11.78
C SER A 67 -9.62 13.78 10.38
N PHE A 68 -8.80 14.83 10.33
CA PHE A 68 -8.12 15.26 9.10
C PHE A 68 -7.27 14.14 8.49
N LEU A 69 -6.57 13.36 9.33
CA LEU A 69 -5.69 12.30 8.83
C LEU A 69 -6.49 11.14 8.22
N PHE A 70 -7.64 10.80 8.80
CA PHE A 70 -8.55 9.80 8.23
C PHE A 70 -9.08 10.25 6.86
N SER A 71 -9.53 11.50 6.74
CA SER A 71 -9.99 12.03 5.44
C SER A 71 -8.87 12.03 4.41
N GLU A 72 -7.66 12.46 4.78
CA GLU A 72 -6.53 12.52 3.86
C GLU A 72 -6.12 11.13 3.37
N VAL A 73 -6.03 10.15 4.26
CA VAL A 73 -5.74 8.74 3.90
C VAL A 73 -6.81 8.19 2.94
N LYS A 74 -8.09 8.50 3.19
CA LYS A 74 -9.19 8.07 2.31
C LYS A 74 -9.12 8.76 0.95
N GLU A 75 -8.71 10.02 0.88
CA GLU A 75 -8.53 10.75 -0.38
C GLU A 75 -7.41 10.19 -1.24
N GLN A 76 -6.34 9.66 -0.62
CA GLN A 76 -5.26 8.98 -1.35
C GLN A 76 -5.74 7.70 -2.06
N LEU A 77 -6.90 7.13 -1.73
CA LEU A 77 -7.46 6.03 -2.52
C LEU A 77 -7.90 6.45 -3.93
N ASN A 78 -8.13 7.74 -4.17
CA ASN A 78 -8.56 8.24 -5.48
C ASN A 78 -7.47 8.11 -6.56
N ILE A 79 -6.19 8.03 -6.15
CA ILE A 79 -5.07 7.84 -7.08
C ILE A 79 -4.77 6.37 -7.35
N VAL A 80 -5.44 5.45 -6.64
CA VAL A 80 -5.25 4.01 -6.86
C VAL A 80 -5.81 3.61 -8.22
N GLN A 81 -4.96 2.99 -9.01
CA GLN A 81 -5.33 2.30 -10.23
C GLN A 81 -5.79 0.88 -9.91
N TRP A 82 -7.10 0.68 -10.01
CA TRP A 82 -7.74 -0.61 -9.86
C TRP A 82 -7.65 -1.39 -11.17
N ILE A 83 -7.04 -2.56 -11.14
CA ILE A 83 -6.91 -3.45 -12.31
C ILE A 83 -7.86 -4.63 -12.10
N PRO A 84 -9.07 -4.59 -12.71
CA PRO A 84 -9.99 -5.72 -12.65
C PRO A 84 -9.46 -6.90 -13.46
N ASP A 85 -9.61 -8.12 -12.94
CA ASP A 85 -9.39 -9.38 -13.67
C ASP A 85 -10.73 -10.10 -13.84
N ILE A 86 -11.51 -9.65 -14.81
CA ILE A 86 -12.87 -10.16 -15.07
C ILE A 86 -12.88 -11.00 -16.34
N PHE A 87 -13.52 -12.17 -16.26
CA PHE A 87 -13.72 -13.05 -17.41
C PHE A 87 -15.17 -13.51 -17.53
N SER A 88 -15.62 -13.67 -18.78
CA SER A 88 -16.96 -14.15 -19.08
C SER A 88 -17.03 -15.68 -18.94
N GLU A 89 -18.04 -16.18 -18.22
CA GLU A 89 -18.27 -17.62 -18.05
C GLU A 89 -19.08 -18.24 -19.19
N ASN A 90 -19.88 -17.44 -19.91
CA ASN A 90 -20.85 -17.93 -20.88
C ASN A 90 -20.83 -17.24 -22.25
N LEU A 91 -20.04 -16.17 -22.41
CA LEU A 91 -19.82 -15.49 -23.69
C LEU A 91 -18.36 -15.58 -24.13
N TYR A 92 -18.01 -14.89 -25.23
CA TYR A 92 -16.68 -15.01 -25.82
C TYR A 92 -15.61 -14.26 -25.02
N SER A 93 -15.92 -13.03 -24.62
CA SER A 93 -15.04 -12.18 -23.81
C SER A 93 -15.84 -11.10 -23.11
N CYS A 94 -15.19 -10.41 -22.17
CA CYS A 94 -15.70 -9.20 -21.56
C CYS A 94 -14.56 -8.19 -21.39
N GLU A 95 -14.92 -6.92 -21.31
CA GLU A 95 -14.05 -5.83 -20.89
C GLU A 95 -14.66 -5.20 -19.64
N SER A 96 -13.83 -4.64 -18.77
CA SER A 96 -14.30 -4.13 -17.49
C SER A 96 -13.50 -2.95 -16.98
N ASP A 97 -14.19 -2.01 -16.34
CA ASP A 97 -13.61 -0.81 -15.74
C ASP A 97 -14.24 -0.57 -14.36
N VAL A 98 -13.41 -0.16 -13.39
CA VAL A 98 -13.88 0.23 -12.05
C VAL A 98 -14.45 1.64 -12.12
N LEU A 99 -15.74 1.79 -11.85
CA LEU A 99 -16.44 3.07 -11.92
C LEU A 99 -16.28 3.87 -10.63
N SER A 100 -16.45 3.20 -9.49
CA SER A 100 -16.47 3.83 -8.18
C SER A 100 -16.08 2.84 -7.08
N TYR A 101 -15.79 3.38 -5.90
CA TYR A 101 -15.55 2.60 -4.70
C TYR A 101 -16.23 3.23 -3.49
N GLU A 102 -16.71 2.37 -2.59
CA GLU A 102 -17.23 2.76 -1.29
C GLU A 102 -16.34 2.15 -0.19
N CYS A 103 -15.74 3.01 0.63
CA CYS A 103 -14.98 2.57 1.80
C CYS A 103 -15.91 2.36 2.99
N LYS A 104 -16.12 1.10 3.39
CA LYS A 104 -16.95 0.70 4.53
C LYS A 104 -16.18 0.79 5.85
N LYS A 105 -14.91 0.40 5.83
CA LYS A 105 -14.07 0.35 7.03
C LYS A 105 -12.60 0.52 6.67
N LEU A 106 -11.86 1.09 7.61
CA LEU A 106 -10.42 1.21 7.59
C LEU A 106 -9.88 0.60 8.89
N THR A 107 -8.85 -0.25 8.80
CA THR A 107 -8.18 -0.85 9.95
C THR A 107 -6.68 -0.57 9.87
N VAL A 108 -6.13 0.12 10.87
CA VAL A 108 -4.69 0.42 10.94
C VAL A 108 -3.95 -0.67 11.69
N SER A 109 -2.81 -1.11 11.17
CA SER A 109 -1.91 -2.04 11.86
C SER A 109 -1.38 -1.44 13.17
N GLU A 110 -1.19 -2.27 14.18
CA GLU A 110 -0.56 -1.87 15.45
C GLU A 110 0.95 -1.62 15.29
N ASP A 111 1.57 -2.25 14.28
CA ASP A 111 2.99 -2.16 14.00
C ASP A 111 3.31 -0.90 13.17
N ILE A 112 3.42 0.23 13.88
CA ILE A 112 3.75 1.53 13.29
C ILE A 112 5.24 1.83 13.44
N ASP A 113 5.94 1.88 12.31
CA ASP A 113 7.34 2.26 12.28
C ASP A 113 7.49 3.79 12.19
N VAL A 114 8.41 4.34 12.99
CA VAL A 114 8.68 5.78 13.05
C VAL A 114 10.19 6.01 12.88
N TRP A 115 10.55 6.87 11.94
CA TRP A 115 11.94 7.29 11.70
C TRP A 115 12.08 8.79 11.90
N LYS A 116 13.25 9.18 12.40
CA LYS A 116 13.64 10.58 12.50
C LYS A 116 14.43 10.97 11.26
N SER A 117 14.13 12.12 10.67
CA SER A 117 14.98 12.69 9.62
C SER A 117 16.30 13.14 10.23
N GLU A 118 17.42 12.66 9.68
CA GLU A 118 18.75 13.17 10.03
C GLU A 118 19.07 14.49 9.35
N ARG A 119 18.38 14.82 8.24
CA ARG A 119 18.65 16.00 7.42
C ARG A 119 17.92 17.24 7.91
N GLU A 120 16.73 17.06 8.47
CA GLU A 120 15.85 18.16 8.89
C GLU A 120 15.51 18.01 10.36
N SER A 121 15.86 19.02 11.15
CA SER A 121 15.49 19.06 12.56
C SER A 121 13.96 19.09 12.69
N ALA A 122 13.42 18.19 13.51
CA ALA A 122 11.98 18.05 13.80
C ALA A 122 11.10 17.51 12.66
N THR A 123 11.69 16.84 11.66
CA THR A 123 10.95 16.04 10.67
C THR A 123 10.99 14.56 11.03
N TRP A 124 9.83 13.90 10.99
CA TRP A 124 9.65 12.49 11.28
C TRP A 124 8.84 11.83 10.18
N VAL A 125 9.12 10.56 9.91
CA VAL A 125 8.38 9.74 8.95
C VAL A 125 7.70 8.63 9.72
N VAL A 126 6.40 8.48 9.53
CA VAL A 126 5.59 7.42 10.13
C VAL A 126 5.10 6.51 9.02
N LYS A 127 5.41 5.22 9.09
CA LYS A 127 4.87 4.19 8.20
C LYS A 127 3.65 3.56 8.84
N LEU A 128 2.56 3.55 8.10
CA LEU A 128 1.31 2.89 8.46
C LEU A 128 0.97 1.87 7.39
N ASP A 129 0.71 0.64 7.82
CA ASP A 129 0.04 -0.35 6.99
C ASP A 129 -1.45 -0.33 7.36
N ILE A 130 -2.31 -0.18 6.35
CA ILE A 130 -3.75 0.02 6.51
C ILE A 130 -4.51 -0.94 5.61
N SER A 131 -5.40 -1.73 6.21
CA SER A 131 -6.32 -2.61 5.50
C SER A 131 -7.67 -1.90 5.33
N PHE A 132 -8.25 -1.96 4.14
CA PHE A 132 -9.55 -1.35 3.85
C PHE A 132 -10.58 -2.42 3.54
N ASP A 133 -11.82 -2.20 3.97
CA ASP A 133 -12.98 -2.95 3.47
C ASP A 133 -13.69 -2.06 2.45
N LEU A 134 -13.52 -2.35 1.17
CA LEU A 134 -14.09 -1.58 0.07
C LEU A 134 -15.15 -2.39 -0.68
N ASN A 135 -16.17 -1.70 -1.19
CA ASN A 135 -17.06 -2.23 -2.20
C ASN A 135 -16.81 -1.49 -3.52
N LEU A 136 -16.32 -2.20 -4.53
CA LEU A 136 -16.06 -1.65 -5.85
C LEU A 136 -17.27 -1.85 -6.74
N GLU A 137 -17.66 -0.79 -7.45
CA GLU A 137 -18.64 -0.84 -8.52
C GLU A 137 -17.89 -0.96 -9.85
N ILE A 138 -18.12 -2.07 -10.56
CA ILE A 138 -17.40 -2.39 -11.80
C ILE A 138 -18.40 -2.50 -12.94
N GLU A 139 -18.12 -1.77 -14.02
CA GLU A 139 -18.82 -1.90 -15.28
C GLU A 139 -18.21 -3.05 -16.08
N VAL A 140 -19.05 -3.90 -16.65
CA VAL A 140 -18.63 -5.03 -17.47
C VAL A 140 -19.40 -5.00 -18.79
N GLU A 141 -18.67 -4.87 -19.89
CA GLU A 141 -19.21 -4.99 -21.24
C GLU A 141 -18.93 -6.39 -21.78
N HIS A 142 -19.98 -7.08 -22.23
CA HIS A 142 -19.89 -8.46 -22.70
C HIS A 142 -19.89 -8.52 -24.22
N TYR A 143 -19.12 -9.46 -24.78
CA TYR A 143 -18.96 -9.61 -26.21
C TYR A 143 -19.22 -11.04 -26.68
N ILE A 144 -19.90 -11.16 -27.82
CA ILE A 144 -19.91 -12.38 -28.64
C ILE A 144 -19.04 -12.19 -29.86
N LYS A 145 -18.56 -13.29 -30.42
CA LYS A 145 -17.87 -13.29 -31.70
C LYS A 145 -18.84 -13.65 -32.81
N ASP A 146 -19.01 -12.76 -33.78
CA ASP A 146 -19.80 -13.05 -34.98
C ASP A 146 -19.16 -14.24 -35.74
N PRO A 147 -19.90 -15.33 -35.99
CA PRO A 147 -19.35 -16.51 -36.65
C PRO A 147 -19.05 -16.31 -38.15
N VAL A 148 -19.65 -15.30 -38.80
CA VAL A 148 -19.48 -14.99 -40.22
C VAL A 148 -18.29 -14.07 -40.41
N ASP A 149 -18.30 -12.93 -39.72
CA ASP A 149 -17.37 -11.84 -40.00
C ASP A 149 -16.19 -11.81 -39.00
N LYS A 150 -16.30 -12.57 -37.89
CA LYS A 150 -15.35 -12.68 -36.78
C LYS A 150 -15.18 -11.42 -35.93
N ASP A 151 -16.04 -10.43 -36.13
CA ASP A 151 -16.08 -9.21 -35.33
C ASP A 151 -16.65 -9.48 -33.94
N LEU A 152 -16.24 -8.66 -32.97
CA LEU A 152 -16.82 -8.66 -31.63
C LEU A 152 -18.07 -7.78 -31.64
N VAL A 153 -19.18 -8.36 -31.18
CA VAL A 153 -20.45 -7.66 -31.04
C VAL A 153 -20.75 -7.54 -29.56
N SER A 154 -20.90 -6.30 -29.09
CA SER A 154 -21.33 -6.01 -27.72
C SER A 154 -22.75 -6.53 -27.50
N MET A 155 -22.92 -7.29 -26.44
CA MET A 155 -24.21 -7.80 -25.98
C MET A 155 -24.86 -6.86 -24.96
N GLY A 156 -24.09 -5.95 -24.39
CA GLY A 156 -24.57 -5.02 -23.39
C GLY A 156 -23.62 -4.91 -22.21
N ILE A 157 -24.00 -3.98 -21.34
CA ILE A 157 -23.23 -3.59 -20.17
C ILE A 157 -24.03 -3.95 -18.93
N GLU A 158 -23.36 -4.53 -17.95
CA GLU A 158 -23.89 -4.72 -16.60
C GLU A 158 -22.96 -4.09 -15.57
N THR A 159 -23.50 -3.79 -14.39
CA THR A 159 -22.73 -3.27 -13.27
C THR A 159 -22.77 -4.28 -12.14
N ILE A 160 -21.60 -4.67 -11.64
CA ILE A 160 -21.44 -5.58 -10.52
C ILE A 160 -20.82 -4.87 -9.33
N ASN A 161 -21.09 -5.38 -8.14
CA ASN A 161 -20.51 -4.88 -6.89
C ASN A 161 -19.67 -6.00 -6.26
N ILE A 162 -18.41 -5.70 -5.94
CA ILE A 162 -17.46 -6.66 -5.39
C ILE A 162 -16.85 -6.10 -4.12
N GLU A 163 -16.87 -6.89 -3.06
CA GLU A 163 -16.15 -6.58 -1.83
C GLU A 163 -14.67 -6.99 -1.96
N VAL A 164 -13.78 -6.06 -1.65
CA VAL A 164 -12.32 -6.27 -1.67
C VAL A 164 -11.69 -5.79 -0.38
N HIS A 165 -10.57 -6.42 -0.01
CA HIS A 165 -9.85 -6.14 1.24
C HIS A 165 -8.38 -5.78 0.99
N PRO A 166 -8.08 -4.66 0.29
CA PRO A 166 -6.71 -4.28 -0.02
C PRO A 166 -5.95 -3.82 1.22
N GLU A 167 -4.66 -4.11 1.23
CA GLU A 167 -3.71 -3.57 2.21
C GLU A 167 -2.78 -2.58 1.51
N PHE A 168 -2.71 -1.36 2.04
CA PHE A 168 -1.89 -0.29 1.50
C PHE A 168 -0.93 0.23 2.56
N GLN A 169 0.25 0.64 2.09
CA GLN A 169 1.28 1.26 2.91
C GLN A 169 1.31 2.76 2.68
N PHE A 170 1.25 3.51 3.77
CA PHE A 170 1.31 4.96 3.78
C PHE A 170 2.54 5.45 4.53
N HIS A 171 3.16 6.50 4.00
CA HIS A 171 4.14 7.30 4.71
C HIS A 171 3.53 8.66 5.06
N ILE A 172 3.49 8.97 6.34
CA ILE A 172 3.13 10.30 6.85
C ILE A 172 4.41 11.02 7.21
N ILE A 173 4.70 12.10 6.51
CA ILE A 173 5.83 12.97 6.77
C ILE A 173 5.33 14.09 7.68
N CYS A 174 5.76 14.08 8.94
CA CYS A 174 5.40 15.06 9.95
C CYS A 174 6.56 16.05 10.14
N SER A 175 6.32 17.31 9.85
CA SER A 175 7.30 18.40 9.94
C SER A 175 6.90 19.42 11.01
N ASN A 176 7.88 20.17 11.53
CA ASN A 176 7.68 21.22 12.55
C ASN A 176 6.94 20.71 13.81
N ILE A 177 7.21 19.48 14.23
CA ILE A 177 6.51 18.85 15.35
C ILE A 177 6.77 19.58 16.66
N ASN A 178 5.70 20.03 17.31
CA ASN A 178 5.68 20.31 18.74
C ASN A 178 4.97 19.16 19.45
N ILE A 179 5.72 18.40 20.24
CA ILE A 179 5.24 17.17 20.89
C ILE A 179 4.13 17.47 21.91
N GLU A 180 4.10 18.67 22.48
CA GLU A 180 3.05 19.06 23.43
C GLU A 180 1.72 19.42 22.76
N SER A 181 1.73 19.67 21.44
CA SER A 181 0.53 20.06 20.71
C SER A 181 -0.22 18.88 20.09
N ASP A 182 -1.47 19.11 19.68
CA ASP A 182 -2.26 18.13 18.94
C ASP A 182 -1.69 17.91 17.53
N CYS A 183 -1.87 16.71 16.96
CA CYS A 183 -1.40 16.39 15.60
C CYS A 183 -2.03 17.30 14.55
N ASN A 184 -3.26 17.77 14.78
CA ASN A 184 -3.99 18.59 13.82
C ASN A 184 -3.31 19.93 13.49
N ILE A 185 -2.33 20.36 14.28
CA ILE A 185 -1.54 21.56 14.01
C ILE A 185 -0.13 21.27 13.47
N TRP A 186 0.23 19.99 13.32
CA TRP A 186 1.48 19.59 12.68
C TRP A 186 1.36 19.72 11.17
N ASP A 187 2.48 19.99 10.52
CA ASP A 187 2.55 19.96 9.06
C ASP A 187 2.73 18.50 8.62
N MET A 188 1.69 17.93 8.01
CA MET A 188 1.64 16.51 7.66
C MET A 188 1.39 16.34 6.17
N GLU A 189 2.24 15.56 5.53
CA GLU A 189 2.08 15.10 4.14
C GLU A 189 1.86 13.59 4.14
N VAL A 190 0.75 13.12 3.58
CA VAL A 190 0.42 11.70 3.47
C VAL A 190 0.78 11.20 2.07
N LYS A 191 1.52 10.10 1.98
CA LYS A 191 1.90 9.47 0.72
C LYS A 191 1.50 8.00 0.71
N LEU A 192 0.73 7.60 -0.27
CA LEU A 192 0.51 6.20 -0.62
C LEU A 192 1.74 5.68 -1.38
N LEU A 193 2.23 4.49 -1.04
CA LEU A 193 3.41 3.92 -1.72
C LEU A 193 3.04 3.00 -2.90
N ASN A 194 1.92 2.30 -2.82
CA ASN A 194 1.45 1.37 -3.84
C ASN A 194 0.18 1.91 -4.47
N GLU A 195 0.30 2.46 -5.68
CA GLU A 195 -0.82 3.09 -6.41
C GLU A 195 -1.54 2.11 -7.35
N ILE A 196 -1.13 0.84 -7.43
CA ILE A 196 -1.75 -0.16 -8.32
C ILE A 196 -2.25 -1.32 -7.49
N TYR A 197 -3.51 -1.71 -7.70
CA TYR A 197 -4.11 -2.87 -7.06
C TYR A 197 -4.72 -3.81 -8.09
N TYR A 198 -4.29 -5.07 -8.08
CA TYR A 198 -4.83 -6.13 -8.93
C TYR A 198 -5.93 -6.87 -8.18
N LEU A 199 -7.11 -6.95 -8.78
CA LEU A 199 -8.20 -7.75 -8.25
C LEU A 199 -7.89 -9.23 -8.49
N GLU A 200 -8.39 -10.08 -7.58
CA GLU A 200 -8.45 -11.52 -7.83
C GLU A 200 -9.38 -11.82 -9.02
N PRO A 201 -9.20 -12.96 -9.72
CA PRO A 201 -10.02 -13.30 -10.88
C PRO A 201 -11.50 -13.47 -10.53
N ILE A 202 -12.39 -12.85 -11.32
CA ILE A 202 -13.85 -12.87 -11.11
C ILE A 202 -14.56 -13.34 -12.38
N GLY A 203 -15.33 -14.42 -12.24
CA GLY A 203 -16.21 -14.94 -13.27
C GLY A 203 -17.54 -14.20 -13.28
N VAL A 204 -17.95 -13.72 -14.46
CA VAL A 204 -19.24 -13.05 -14.67
C VAL A 204 -20.08 -13.80 -15.69
N TYR A 205 -21.39 -13.85 -15.43
CA TYR A 205 -22.35 -14.55 -16.27
C TYR A 205 -23.37 -13.56 -16.84
N TYR A 206 -23.41 -13.44 -18.17
CA TYR A 206 -24.36 -12.55 -18.83
C TYR A 206 -25.76 -13.19 -18.93
N SER A 207 -26.79 -12.49 -18.47
CA SER A 207 -28.19 -12.94 -18.60
C SER A 207 -28.83 -12.40 -19.89
N PHE A 208 -29.48 -13.28 -20.66
CA PHE A 208 -30.15 -12.93 -21.92
C PHE A 208 -31.61 -12.44 -21.74
N GLU A 209 -31.98 -11.98 -20.55
CA GLU A 209 -33.36 -11.53 -20.26
C GLU A 209 -33.78 -10.25 -20.98
#